data_AF-A0A1L9GLF5-F1
#
_entry.id   AF-A0A1L9GLF5-F1
#
_cell.length_a   1.000
_cell.length_b   1.000
_cell.length_c   1.000
_cell.angle_alpha   90.00
_cell.angle_beta   90.00
_cell.angle_gamma   90.00
#
_symmetry.space_group_name_H-M   'P 1'
#
loop_
_entity.id
_entity.type
_entity.pdbx_description
1 polymer ?
#
loop_
_entity_poly.entity_id
_entity_poly.type
_entity_poly.pdbx_seq_one_letter_code
_entity_poly.pdbx_strand_id
1 'polypeptide(L)' 'MSKKYSSEPLRRQFIVNNALASARIEGFTPSTEFVKSLLDYIQGHRNIDELIKMAKTRYKKEL' A
#
# COMPACT_ATOMS: atom_id res chain seq x y z
N MET A 1 13.99 23.54 -8.36
CA MET A 1 12.76 22.72 -8.24
C MET A 1 13.04 21.51 -7.36
N SER A 2 12.26 21.33 -6.29
CA SER A 2 12.40 20.20 -5.38
C SER A 2 12.10 18.89 -6.13
N LYS A 3 13.12 18.06 -6.36
CA LYS A 3 13.00 16.69 -6.91
C LYS A 3 12.35 15.76 -5.87
N LYS A 4 11.18 16.12 -5.33
CA LYS A 4 10.71 15.44 -4.11
C LYS A 4 10.42 13.96 -4.33
N TYR A 5 10.10 13.52 -5.56
CA TYR A 5 10.11 12.10 -5.95
C TYR A 5 10.34 12.03 -7.46
N SER A 6 11.58 11.76 -7.90
CA SER A 6 11.96 11.80 -9.31
C SER A 6 11.41 10.64 -10.16
N SER A 7 10.74 9.67 -9.55
CA SER A 7 10.04 8.58 -10.25
C SER A 7 8.76 8.16 -9.50
N GLU A 8 7.76 7.68 -10.24
CA GLU A 8 6.50 7.16 -9.69
C GLU A 8 6.71 6.05 -8.64
N PRO A 9 7.62 5.06 -8.85
CA PRO A 9 7.92 4.06 -7.82
C PRO A 9 8.41 4.66 -6.49
N LEU A 10 9.27 5.69 -6.53
CA LEU A 10 9.74 6.37 -5.32
C LEU A 10 8.60 7.10 -4.61
N ARG A 11 7.70 7.74 -5.36
CA ARG A 11 6.51 8.39 -4.80
C ARG A 11 5.60 7.38 -4.11
N ARG A 12 5.34 6.24 -4.76
CA ARG A 12 4.50 5.17 -4.21
C ARG A 12 5.14 4.52 -2.99
N GLN A 13 6.44 4.27 -3.01
CA GLN A 13 7.18 3.75 -1.86
C GLN A 13 7.03 4.66 -0.64
N PHE A 14 7.14 5.97 -0.83
CA PHE A 14 6.96 6.94 0.25
C PHE A 14 5.55 6.90 0.85
N ILE A 15 4.53 6.87 0.00
CA ILE A 15 3.13 6.77 0.44
C ILE A 15 2.90 5.48 1.24
N VAL A 16 3.35 4.34 0.72
CA VAL A 16 3.20 3.03 1.37
C VAL A 16 3.92 3.00 2.71
N ASN A 17 5.15 3.51 2.79
CA ASN A 17 5.90 3.52 4.04
C ASN A 17 5.22 4.34 5.13
N ASN A 18 4.68 5.52 4.77
CA ASN A 18 3.96 6.35 5.73
C ASN A 18 2.66 5.68 6.19
N ALA A 19 1.89 5.08 5.27
CA ALA A 19 0.67 4.36 5.62
C ALA A 19 0.95 3.17 6.56
N LEU A 20 2.00 2.39 6.29
CA LEU A 20 2.42 1.28 7.14
C LEU A 20 2.91 1.76 8.52
N ALA A 21 3.62 2.89 8.57
CA ALA A 21 4.05 3.49 9.83
C ALA A 21 2.85 3.96 10.66
N SER A 22 1.90 4.68 10.05
CA SER A 22 0.66 5.11 10.71
C SER A 22 -0.12 3.92 11.28
N ALA A 23 -0.29 2.86 10.48
CA ALA A 23 -0.97 1.65 10.95
C ALA A 23 -0.28 1.01 12.17
N ARG A 24 1.05 0.92 12.16
CA ARG A 24 1.83 0.37 13.28
C ARG A 24 1.72 1.23 14.55
N ILE A 25 1.69 2.56 14.40
CA ILE A 25 1.48 3.48 15.53
C ILE A 25 0.13 3.23 16.19
N GLU A 26 -0.90 2.90 15.40
CA GLU A 26 -2.23 2.52 15.89
C GLU A 26 -2.31 1.06 16.40
N GLY A 27 -1.18 0.34 16.46
CA GLY A 27 -1.14 -1.06 16.89
C GLY A 27 -1.64 -2.06 15.84
N PHE A 28 -1.92 -1.60 14.61
CA PHE A 28 -2.32 -2.47 13.52
C PHE A 28 -1.10 -3.01 12.77
N THR A 29 -1.00 -4.34 12.68
CA THR A 29 0.02 -5.00 11.86
C THR A 29 -0.66 -5.60 10.61
N PRO A 30 -0.42 -5.03 9.42
CA PRO A 30 -1.00 -5.56 8.20
C PRO A 30 -0.49 -6.96 7.88
N SER A 31 -1.34 -7.80 7.27
CA SER A 31 -0.94 -9.16 6.90
C SER A 31 0.15 -9.18 5.83
N THR A 32 0.94 -10.25 5.80
CA THR A 32 2.02 -10.45 4.81
C THR A 32 1.51 -10.37 3.37
N GLU A 33 0.33 -10.92 3.07
CA GLU A 33 -0.21 -10.86 1.70
C GLU A 33 -0.63 -9.43 1.32
N PHE A 34 -1.15 -8.65 2.28
CA PHE A 34 -1.47 -7.25 2.02
C PHE A 34 -0.19 -6.44 1.76
N VAL A 35 0.86 -6.65 2.57
CA VAL A 35 2.17 -6.01 2.33
C VAL A 35 2.72 -6.38 0.96
N LYS A 36 2.61 -7.64 0.53
CA LYS A 36 3.01 -8.07 -0.83
C LYS A 36 2.25 -7.31 -1.92
N SER A 37 0.94 -7.13 -1.76
CA SER A 37 0.14 -6.36 -2.72
C SER A 37 0.56 -4.88 -2.81
N LEU A 38 1.02 -4.28 -1.70
CA LEU A 38 1.56 -2.93 -1.69
C LEU A 38 2.91 -2.84 -2.42
N LEU A 39 3.74 -3.89 -2.37
CA LEU A 39 4.98 -3.97 -3.16
C LEU A 39 4.69 -4.01 -4.66
N ASP A 40 3.69 -4.78 -5.10
CA ASP A 40 3.24 -4.80 -6.51
C ASP A 40 2.79 -3.40 -6.97
N TYR A 41 2.12 -2.65 -6.10
CA TYR A 41 1.71 -1.27 -6.38
C TYR A 41 2.90 -0.32 -6.50
N ILE A 42 3.90 -0.44 -5.62
CA ILE A 42 5.15 0.35 -5.70
C ILE A 42 5.87 0.11 -7.03
N GLN A 43 5.95 -1.15 -7.47
CA GLN A 43 6.61 -1.54 -8.71
C GLN A 43 5.80 -1.15 -9.97
N GLY A 44 4.53 -0.77 -9.80
CA GLY A 44 3.66 -0.42 -10.91
C GLY A 44 2.97 -1.62 -11.58
N HIS A 45 3.12 -2.83 -11.03
CA HIS A 45 2.43 -4.03 -11.49
C HIS A 45 0.94 -4.05 -11.10
N ARG A 46 0.55 -3.18 -10.15
CA ARG A 46 -0.81 -3.05 -9.66
C ARG A 46 -1.19 -1.58 -9.50
N ASN A 47 -2.46 -1.23 -9.70
CA ASN A 47 -2.97 0.11 -9.40
C ASN A 47 -3.71 0.17 -8.05
N ILE A 48 -4.03 1.39 -7.60
CA ILE A 48 -4.68 1.58 -6.28
C ILE A 48 -6.12 1.07 -6.24
N ASP A 49 -6.85 1.12 -7.36
CA ASP A 49 -8.23 0.64 -7.43
C ASP A 49 -8.33 -0.88 -7.24
N GLU A 50 -7.37 -1.62 -7.77
CA GLU A 50 -7.22 -3.05 -7.55
C GLU A 50 -6.94 -3.38 -6.08
N LEU A 51 -6.07 -2.61 -5.42
CA LEU A 51 -5.82 -2.76 -3.98
C LEU A 51 -7.09 -2.53 -3.15
N ILE A 52 -7.86 -1.48 -3.47
CA ILE A 52 -9.12 -1.17 -2.79
C ILE A 52 -10.13 -2.31 -2.97
N LYS A 53 -10.25 -2.85 -4.19
CA LYS A 53 -11.13 -4.00 -4.48
C LYS A 53 -10.71 -5.24 -3.69
N MET A 54 -9.41 -5.55 -3.62
CA MET A 54 -8.89 -6.68 -2.84
C MET A 54 -9.20 -6.52 -1.35
N ALA A 55 -8.94 -5.34 -0.77
CA ALA A 55 -9.21 -5.06 0.63
C ALA A 55 -10.71 -5.23 0.97
N LYS A 56 -11.61 -4.67 0.13
CA LYS A 56 -13.06 -4.81 0.30
C LYS A 56 -13.54 -6.25 0.17
N THR A 57 -12.98 -7.01 -0.77
CA THR A 57 -13.36 -8.40 -1.00
C THR A 57 -12.94 -9.29 0.17
N ARG A 58 -11.78 -9.01 0.77
CA ARG A 58 -11.29 -9.72 1.95
C ARG A 58 -12.16 -9.45 3.17
N TYR A 59 -12.53 -8.18 3.39
CA TYR A 59 -13.48 -7.81 4.45
C TYR A 59 -14.85 -8.50 4.30
N LYS A 60 -15.35 -8.65 3.06
CA LYS A 60 -16.61 -9.36 2.78
C LYS A 60 -16.54 -10.88 3.01
N LYS A 61 -15.35 -11.47 3.08
CA LYS A 61 -15.18 -12.92 3.32
C LYS A 61 -15.03 -13.27 4.80
N GLU A 62 -14.80 -12.27 5.66
CA GLU A 62 -14.61 -12.45 7.10
C GLU A 62 -15.86 -12.06 7.93
N LEU A 63 -16.97 -11.74 7.25
CA LEU A 63 -18.33 -11.53 7.80
C LEU A 63 -19.26 -12.66 7.33
#